data_AF-A0A7G5H6F1-F1
#
_entry.id   AF-A0A7G5H6F1-F1
#
_cell.length_a   1.000
_cell.length_b   1.000
_cell.length_c   1.000
_cell.angle_alpha   90.00
_cell.angle_beta   90.00
_cell.angle_gamma   90.00
#
_symmetry.space_group_name_H-M   'P 1'
#
loop_
_entity.id
_entity.type
_entity.pdbx_description
1 polymer ?
#
loop_
_entity_poly.entity_id
_entity_poly.type
_entity_poly.pdbx_seq_one_letter_code
_entity_poly.pdbx_strand_id
1 'polypeptide(L)'
;MIAKDIAIQRKNPNELIELARYFALINLSLADAGISAWEAKYWYNYPRPISLIRKIPATLNPQAQPNKFWTPLGAPVTNSVASKNFTPPFPAYPSGHAVFGAALFQTLRRFYSITNDAESSFTFHSDEYNGENKSARLNTRRSLTSRTLTFDTSEWENAQSRIWLGIHWQFDADNGIKQGRQVGNFVFDHVYTKP
;
A
#
# COMPACT_ATOMS: atom_id res chain seq x y z
N MET A 1 -8.94 0.65 -8.53
CA MET A 1 -9.58 -0.63 -8.91
C MET A 1 -10.30 -1.26 -7.73
N ILE A 2 -9.60 -1.60 -6.63
CA ILE A 2 -10.19 -2.19 -5.42
C ILE A 2 -11.50 -1.51 -4.97
N ALA A 3 -11.53 -0.18 -4.82
CA ALA A 3 -12.74 0.56 -4.44
C ALA A 3 -13.93 0.31 -5.40
N LYS A 4 -13.67 0.35 -6.71
CA LYS A 4 -14.68 0.06 -7.73
C LYS A 4 -15.20 -1.38 -7.58
N ASP A 5 -14.30 -2.35 -7.41
CA ASP A 5 -14.67 -3.77 -7.32
C ASP A 5 -15.48 -4.03 -6.05
N ILE A 6 -15.13 -3.38 -4.93
CA ILE A 6 -15.90 -3.42 -3.67
C ILE A 6 -17.31 -2.84 -3.89
N ALA A 7 -17.43 -1.66 -4.51
CA ALA A 7 -18.74 -1.04 -4.75
C ALA A 7 -19.64 -1.93 -5.63
N ILE A 8 -19.07 -2.55 -6.66
CA ILE A 8 -19.77 -3.50 -7.54
C ILE A 8 -20.21 -4.75 -6.76
N GLN A 9 -19.30 -5.38 -6.02
CA GLN A 9 -19.58 -6.61 -5.28
C GLN A 9 -20.62 -6.40 -4.18
N ARG A 10 -20.58 -5.26 -3.48
CA ARG A 10 -21.55 -4.89 -2.45
C ARG A 10 -22.86 -4.36 -3.04
N LYS A 11 -22.91 -4.03 -4.34
CA LYS A 11 -24.02 -3.33 -5.01
C LYS A 11 -24.44 -2.06 -4.26
N ASN A 12 -23.48 -1.39 -3.62
CA ASN A 12 -23.68 -0.23 -2.77
C ASN A 12 -22.40 0.62 -2.77
N PRO A 13 -22.47 1.94 -3.02
CA PRO A 13 -23.68 2.72 -3.31
C PRO A 13 -24.26 2.45 -4.71
N ASN A 14 -25.59 2.47 -4.79
CA ASN A 14 -26.39 2.26 -6.01
C ASN A 14 -27.02 3.57 -6.54
N GLU A 15 -27.09 4.60 -5.71
CA GLU A 15 -27.49 5.95 -6.11
C GLU A 15 -26.30 6.74 -6.63
N LEU A 16 -26.51 7.53 -7.70
CA LEU A 16 -25.46 8.30 -8.36
C LEU A 16 -24.74 9.26 -7.41
N ILE A 17 -25.48 9.95 -6.54
CA ILE A 17 -24.93 10.94 -5.61
C ILE A 17 -24.07 10.26 -4.53
N GLU A 18 -24.53 9.14 -3.98
CA GLU A 18 -23.76 8.37 -3.00
C GLU A 18 -22.51 7.73 -3.65
N LEU A 19 -22.59 7.29 -4.91
CA LEU A 19 -21.42 6.80 -5.65
C LEU A 19 -20.41 7.92 -5.95
N ALA A 20 -20.87 9.11 -6.29
CA ALA A 20 -20.01 10.28 -6.43
C ALA A 20 -19.32 10.61 -5.10
N ARG A 21 -20.06 10.62 -3.98
CA ARG A 21 -19.52 10.83 -2.64
C ARG A 21 -18.49 9.76 -2.25
N TYR A 22 -18.78 8.49 -2.55
CA TYR A 22 -17.88 7.36 -2.31
C TYR A 22 -16.51 7.56 -2.96
N PHE A 23 -16.49 7.84 -4.27
CA PHE A 23 -15.23 8.07 -4.97
C PHE A 23 -14.57 9.39 -4.59
N ALA A 24 -15.33 10.44 -4.28
CA ALA A 24 -14.78 11.71 -3.83
C ALA A 24 -14.01 11.56 -2.51
N LEU A 25 -14.62 10.92 -1.50
CA LEU A 25 -13.98 10.66 -0.21
C LEU A 25 -12.71 9.79 -0.36
N ILE A 26 -12.78 8.73 -1.16
CA ILE A 26 -11.64 7.83 -1.37
C ILE A 26 -10.49 8.55 -2.07
N ASN A 27 -10.76 9.24 -3.18
CA ASN A 27 -9.70 9.89 -3.95
C ASN A 27 -9.07 11.05 -3.18
N LEU A 28 -9.85 11.79 -2.39
CA LEU A 28 -9.31 12.85 -1.55
C LEU A 28 -8.46 12.28 -0.41
N SER A 29 -8.92 11.21 0.25
CA SER A 29 -8.13 10.50 1.27
C SER A 29 -6.82 9.95 0.72
N LEU A 30 -6.84 9.43 -0.52
CA LEU A 30 -5.62 8.99 -1.21
C LEU A 30 -4.72 10.17 -1.58
N ALA A 31 -5.26 11.31 -2.00
CA ALA A 31 -4.46 12.50 -2.30
C ALA A 31 -3.71 12.99 -1.05
N ASP A 32 -4.40 13.15 0.08
CA ASP A 32 -3.80 13.60 1.35
C ASP A 32 -2.86 12.55 1.96
N ALA A 33 -3.14 11.26 1.74
CA ALA A 33 -2.20 10.19 2.08
C ALA A 33 -0.89 10.33 1.31
N GLY A 34 -0.96 10.69 0.02
CA GLY A 34 0.21 10.97 -0.80
C GLY A 34 1.00 12.17 -0.30
N ILE A 35 0.32 13.29 -0.05
CA ILE A 35 0.94 14.53 0.45
C ILE A 35 1.66 14.28 1.78
N SER A 36 0.94 13.74 2.77
CA SER A 36 1.47 13.49 4.11
C SER A 36 2.57 12.42 4.13
N ALA A 37 2.47 11.38 3.30
CA ALA A 37 3.53 10.38 3.20
C ALA A 37 4.81 10.96 2.55
N TRP A 38 4.68 11.79 1.51
CA TRP A 38 5.84 12.38 0.85
C TRP A 38 6.50 13.49 1.66
N GLU A 39 5.71 14.30 2.37
CA GLU A 39 6.24 15.23 3.36
C GLU A 39 7.11 14.49 4.38
N ALA A 40 6.56 13.46 5.04
CA ALA A 40 7.29 12.67 6.02
C ALA A 40 8.53 11.99 5.42
N LYS A 41 8.44 11.49 4.18
CA LYS A 41 9.59 10.92 3.46
C LYS A 41 10.77 11.87 3.38
N TYR A 42 10.53 13.09 2.95
CA TYR A 42 11.61 14.05 2.75
C TYR A 42 12.00 14.76 4.06
N TRP A 43 11.09 14.82 5.03
CA TRP A 43 11.41 15.28 6.38
C TRP A 43 12.40 14.35 7.10
N TYR A 44 12.08 13.06 7.19
CA TYR A 44 12.92 12.09 7.90
C TYR A 44 14.08 11.56 7.07
N ASN A 45 13.95 11.58 5.73
CA ASN A 45 14.96 11.16 4.77
C ASN A 45 15.61 9.78 5.08
N TYR A 46 14.80 8.83 5.58
CA TYR A 46 15.31 7.56 6.10
C TYR A 46 15.80 6.62 4.98
N PRO A 47 16.94 5.92 5.13
CA PRO A 47 17.52 5.09 4.06
C PRO A 47 16.70 3.84 3.76
N ARG A 48 16.76 3.39 2.50
CA ARG A 48 16.21 2.10 2.05
C ARG A 48 17.01 0.92 2.62
N PRO A 49 16.39 -0.28 2.77
CA PRO A 49 17.09 -1.49 3.22
C PRO A 49 18.38 -1.79 2.47
N ILE A 50 18.38 -1.67 1.14
CA ILE A 50 19.58 -1.92 0.32
C ILE A 50 20.74 -1.00 0.68
N SER A 51 20.47 0.25 1.06
CA SER A 51 21.51 1.21 1.40
C SER A 51 22.12 0.88 2.76
N LEU A 52 21.28 0.61 3.76
CA LEU A 52 21.73 0.39 5.13
C LEU A 52 22.32 -1.03 5.32
N ILE A 53 21.67 -2.09 4.84
CA ILE A 53 22.17 -3.48 5.01
C ILE A 53 23.58 -3.66 4.39
N ARG A 54 23.87 -2.98 3.28
CA ARG A 54 25.17 -3.07 2.61
C ARG A 54 26.30 -2.32 3.33
N LYS A 55 25.97 -1.32 4.14
CA LYS A 55 26.93 -0.31 4.63
C LYS A 55 26.73 0.08 6.09
N ILE A 56 25.91 -0.65 6.85
CA ILE A 56 25.62 -0.32 8.25
C ILE A 56 26.94 -0.30 9.04
N PRO A 57 27.31 0.85 9.63
CA PRO A 57 28.54 0.98 10.38
C PRO A 57 28.39 0.34 11.77
N ALA A 58 29.49 -0.22 12.28
CA ALA A 58 29.53 -0.79 13.64
C ALA A 58 29.19 0.24 14.73
N THR A 59 29.37 1.53 14.47
CA THR A 59 28.98 2.61 15.39
C THR A 59 27.47 2.75 15.57
N LEU A 60 26.67 2.40 14.55
CA LEU A 60 25.20 2.38 14.66
C LEU A 60 24.70 1.07 15.25
N ASN A 61 25.37 -0.04 14.97
CA ASN A 61 25.07 -1.34 15.57
C ASN A 61 26.34 -2.21 15.60
N PRO A 62 26.97 -2.42 16.78
CA PRO A 62 28.19 -3.22 16.90
C PRO A 62 28.04 -4.68 16.49
N GLN A 63 26.81 -5.21 16.49
CA GLN A 63 26.51 -6.58 16.08
C GLN A 63 26.18 -6.68 14.58
N ALA A 64 26.12 -5.55 13.87
CA ALA A 64 25.77 -5.57 12.47
C ALA A 64 26.83 -6.25 11.61
N GLN A 65 26.38 -7.16 10.75
CA GLN A 65 27.20 -7.82 9.74
C GLN A 65 26.80 -7.27 8.37
N PRO A 66 27.40 -6.15 7.90
CA PRO A 66 27.01 -5.55 6.64
C PRO A 66 27.29 -6.51 5.48
N ASN A 67 26.30 -6.71 4.62
CA ASN A 67 26.44 -7.56 3.44
C ASN A 67 26.44 -6.70 2.18
N LYS A 68 27.63 -6.40 1.66
CA LYS A 68 27.84 -5.57 0.46
C LYS A 68 27.13 -6.10 -0.80
N PHE A 69 26.85 -7.40 -0.85
CA PHE A 69 26.21 -8.08 -1.99
C PHE A 69 24.72 -8.28 -1.82
N TRP A 70 24.14 -7.98 -0.65
CA TRP A 70 22.70 -8.15 -0.42
C TRP A 70 21.88 -7.36 -1.44
N THR A 71 20.88 -8.00 -2.04
CA THR A 71 19.92 -7.36 -2.96
C THR A 71 18.51 -7.72 -2.53
N PRO A 72 17.57 -6.74 -2.51
CA PRO A 72 16.17 -7.05 -2.27
C PRO A 72 15.57 -7.80 -3.45
N LEU A 73 14.42 -8.45 -3.22
CA LEU A 73 13.58 -8.92 -4.32
C LEU A 73 13.19 -7.75 -5.25
N GLY A 74 12.93 -6.57 -4.67
CA GLY A 74 12.74 -5.30 -5.36
C GLY A 74 11.32 -5.12 -5.91
N ALA A 75 10.97 -3.87 -6.20
CA ALA A 75 9.73 -3.54 -6.89
C ALA A 75 9.74 -4.15 -8.31
N PRO A 76 8.69 -4.90 -8.69
CA PRO A 76 8.64 -5.56 -9.99
C PRO A 76 8.57 -4.56 -11.14
N VAL A 77 9.27 -4.86 -12.24
CA VAL A 77 9.17 -4.13 -13.52
C VAL A 77 8.33 -4.94 -14.50
N THR A 78 7.09 -5.24 -14.12
CA THR A 78 6.16 -6.11 -14.85
C THR A 78 5.98 -5.65 -16.31
N ASN A 79 5.92 -6.62 -17.23
CA ASN A 79 5.86 -6.40 -18.68
C ASN A 79 7.03 -5.60 -19.28
N SER A 80 8.11 -5.37 -18.53
CA SER A 80 9.30 -4.70 -19.04
C SER A 80 10.27 -5.67 -19.72
N VAL A 81 11.04 -5.16 -20.67
CA VAL A 81 12.26 -5.80 -21.19
C VAL A 81 13.43 -5.69 -20.20
N ALA A 82 13.33 -4.81 -19.20
CA ALA A 82 14.32 -4.71 -18.13
C ALA A 82 14.24 -5.96 -17.24
N SER A 83 15.36 -6.66 -17.07
CA SER A 83 15.39 -7.92 -16.32
C SER A 83 15.50 -7.75 -14.80
N LYS A 84 15.62 -6.51 -14.30
CA LYS A 84 15.96 -6.23 -12.91
C LYS A 84 14.92 -5.36 -12.22
N ASN A 85 14.37 -5.90 -11.12
CA ASN A 85 13.56 -5.16 -10.17
C ASN A 85 14.35 -4.02 -9.52
N PHE A 86 13.65 -3.01 -9.00
CA PHE A 86 14.29 -1.78 -8.51
C PHE A 86 13.92 -1.45 -7.06
N THR A 87 14.71 -0.56 -6.45
CA THR A 87 14.32 0.13 -5.22
C THR A 87 13.78 1.51 -5.60
N PRO A 88 12.56 1.89 -5.21
CA PRO A 88 12.00 3.18 -5.63
C PRO A 88 12.87 4.38 -5.18
N PRO A 89 13.05 5.40 -6.05
CA PRO A 89 14.06 6.45 -5.88
C PRO A 89 13.60 7.58 -4.94
N PHE A 90 13.16 7.22 -3.75
CA PHE A 90 12.74 8.15 -2.70
C PHE A 90 12.91 7.50 -1.31
N PRO A 91 12.97 8.30 -0.22
CA PRO A 91 13.20 7.80 1.13
C PRO A 91 12.24 6.70 1.59
N ALA A 92 12.71 5.89 2.54
CA ALA A 92 11.99 4.71 3.01
C ALA A 92 10.80 5.07 3.91
N TYR A 93 11.03 5.85 4.97
CA TYR A 93 10.02 6.08 6.00
C TYR A 93 9.09 7.25 5.67
N PRO A 94 7.75 7.10 5.80
CA PRO A 94 7.00 5.86 6.00
C PRO A 94 6.74 5.14 4.66
N SER A 95 6.21 3.91 4.69
CA SER A 95 5.85 3.19 3.47
C SER A 95 4.66 3.85 2.79
N GLY A 96 4.84 4.40 1.59
CA GLY A 96 3.74 5.04 0.86
C GLY A 96 2.59 4.07 0.58
N HIS A 97 2.90 2.81 0.22
CA HIS A 97 1.86 1.78 0.07
C HIS A 97 1.07 1.60 1.37
N ALA A 98 1.74 1.52 2.53
CA ALA A 98 1.05 1.35 3.81
C ALA A 98 0.12 2.53 4.12
N VAL A 99 0.58 3.77 3.88
CA VAL A 99 -0.25 4.99 4.08
C VAL A 99 -1.45 5.00 3.12
N PHE A 100 -1.25 4.77 1.82
CA PHE A 100 -2.34 4.74 0.84
C PHE A 100 -3.36 3.64 1.12
N GLY A 101 -2.88 2.42 1.41
CA GLY A 101 -3.76 1.29 1.70
C GLY A 101 -4.60 1.52 2.95
N ALA A 102 -3.99 2.02 4.02
CA ALA A 102 -4.70 2.33 5.24
C ALA A 102 -5.68 3.50 5.08
N ALA A 103 -5.33 4.54 4.32
CA ALA A 103 -6.26 5.62 4.01
C ALA A 103 -7.47 5.13 3.21
N LEU A 104 -7.25 4.30 2.19
CA LEU A 104 -8.31 3.66 1.42
C LEU A 104 -9.23 2.83 2.31
N PHE A 105 -8.68 1.83 3.00
CA PHE A 105 -9.50 0.89 3.77
C PHE A 105 -10.15 1.56 4.98
N GLN A 106 -9.52 2.54 5.62
CA GLN A 106 -10.17 3.30 6.68
C GLN A 106 -11.34 4.12 6.16
N THR A 107 -11.18 4.79 5.01
CA THR A 107 -12.29 5.54 4.38
C THR A 107 -13.45 4.60 4.04
N LEU A 108 -13.16 3.39 3.56
CA LEU A 108 -14.17 2.38 3.28
C LEU A 108 -14.86 1.87 4.56
N ARG A 109 -14.11 1.62 5.65
CA ARG A 109 -14.69 1.25 6.95
C ARG A 109 -15.68 2.32 7.41
N ARG A 110 -15.29 3.60 7.33
CA ARG A 110 -16.13 4.75 7.69
C ARG A 110 -17.35 4.88 6.77
N PHE A 111 -17.18 4.75 5.46
CA PHE A 111 -18.25 4.89 4.49
C PHE A 111 -19.35 3.82 4.65
N TYR A 112 -18.96 2.56 4.85
CA TYR A 112 -19.88 1.45 5.03
C TYR A 112 -20.28 1.20 6.49
N SER A 113 -19.85 2.06 7.42
CA SER A 113 -20.06 1.90 8.86
C SER A 113 -19.65 0.52 9.40
N ILE A 114 -18.55 -0.03 8.88
CA ILE A 114 -18.05 -1.36 9.26
C ILE A 114 -17.43 -1.26 10.65
N THR A 115 -18.04 -1.97 11.61
CA THR A 115 -17.52 -2.12 12.97
C THR A 115 -16.93 -3.51 13.23
N ASN A 116 -17.22 -4.47 12.34
CA ASN A 116 -16.70 -5.83 12.40
C ASN A 116 -16.04 -6.18 11.06
N ASP A 117 -14.74 -6.50 11.08
CA ASP A 117 -13.97 -6.77 9.86
C ASP A 117 -14.53 -7.95 9.03
N ALA A 118 -15.28 -8.88 9.65
CA ALA A 118 -15.99 -9.93 8.93
C ALA A 118 -17.01 -9.40 7.90
N GLU A 119 -17.55 -8.19 8.10
CA GLU A 119 -18.50 -7.54 7.18
C GLU A 119 -17.80 -6.92 5.96
N SER A 120 -16.47 -6.86 5.98
CA SER A 120 -15.67 -6.16 4.98
C SER A 120 -15.14 -7.06 3.85
N SER A 121 -15.58 -8.32 3.82
CA SER A 121 -15.13 -9.30 2.83
C SER A 121 -15.37 -8.83 1.39
N PHE A 122 -14.36 -9.02 0.53
CA PHE A 122 -14.42 -8.79 -0.91
C PHE A 122 -13.39 -9.68 -1.63
N THR A 123 -13.66 -9.97 -2.90
CA THR A 123 -12.73 -10.71 -3.76
C THR A 123 -11.91 -9.73 -4.61
N PHE A 124 -10.60 -9.95 -4.66
CA PHE A 124 -9.65 -9.12 -5.41
C PHE A 124 -8.82 -9.95 -6.39
N HIS A 125 -8.59 -9.36 -7.57
CA HIS A 125 -7.69 -9.85 -8.60
C HIS A 125 -6.62 -8.79 -8.86
N SER A 126 -5.36 -9.14 -8.63
CA SER A 126 -4.25 -8.23 -8.90
C SER A 126 -3.83 -8.33 -10.36
N ASP A 127 -3.64 -7.19 -11.02
CA ASP A 127 -3.00 -7.17 -12.35
C ASP A 127 -1.59 -7.76 -12.31
N GLU A 128 -0.89 -7.72 -11.17
CA GLU A 128 0.40 -8.38 -11.04
C GLU A 128 0.31 -9.92 -11.11
N TYR A 129 -0.89 -10.49 -10.98
CA TYR A 129 -1.18 -11.93 -10.96
C TYR A 129 -2.51 -12.22 -11.69
N ASN A 130 -2.67 -11.68 -12.91
CA ASN A 130 -3.91 -11.79 -13.70
C ASN A 130 -3.89 -12.91 -14.75
N GLY A 131 -2.85 -13.74 -14.82
CA GLY A 131 -2.70 -14.76 -15.88
C GLY A 131 -2.21 -14.21 -17.22
N GLU A 132 -2.05 -12.89 -17.35
CA GLU A 132 -1.65 -12.23 -18.60
C GLU A 132 -0.30 -11.55 -18.49
N ASN A 133 -0.10 -10.79 -17.42
CA ASN A 133 1.10 -10.02 -17.18
C ASN A 133 2.30 -10.94 -16.94
N LYS A 134 3.44 -10.53 -17.50
CA LYS A 134 4.67 -11.31 -17.50
C LYS A 134 5.67 -10.79 -16.48
N SER A 135 6.35 -11.73 -15.84
CA SER A 135 7.55 -11.43 -15.06
C SER A 135 8.66 -10.96 -16.00
N ALA A 136 9.22 -9.77 -15.76
CA ALA A 136 10.35 -9.24 -16.53
C ALA A 136 11.58 -10.16 -16.47
N ARG A 137 11.80 -10.81 -15.33
CA ARG A 137 12.96 -11.68 -15.10
C ARG A 137 12.85 -13.02 -15.84
N LEU A 138 11.66 -13.61 -15.84
CA LEU A 138 11.44 -14.97 -16.36
C LEU A 138 10.81 -14.96 -17.76
N ASN A 139 10.29 -13.81 -18.20
CA ASN A 139 9.46 -13.66 -19.40
C ASN A 139 8.25 -14.64 -19.44
N THR A 140 7.83 -15.13 -18.27
CA THR A 140 6.68 -16.03 -18.11
C THR A 140 5.49 -15.26 -17.58
N ARG A 141 4.29 -15.67 -18.02
CA ARG A 141 3.02 -15.19 -17.46
C ARG A 141 2.97 -15.59 -15.98
N ARG A 142 2.59 -14.66 -15.12
CA ARG A 142 2.31 -14.98 -13.72
C ARG A 142 0.94 -15.64 -13.61
N SER A 143 0.78 -16.52 -12.62
CA SER A 143 -0.48 -17.22 -12.39
C SER A 143 -1.63 -16.23 -12.15
N LEU A 144 -2.82 -16.59 -12.61
CA LEU A 144 -4.04 -15.94 -12.18
C LEU A 144 -4.28 -16.27 -10.71
N THR A 145 -4.41 -15.26 -9.87
CA THR A 145 -4.70 -15.42 -8.44
C THR A 145 -5.84 -14.51 -8.04
N SER A 146 -6.90 -15.14 -7.51
CA SER A 146 -8.04 -14.47 -6.89
C SER A 146 -8.02 -14.76 -5.41
N ARG A 147 -8.30 -13.75 -4.58
CA ARG A 147 -8.35 -13.91 -3.13
C ARG A 147 -9.55 -13.20 -2.56
N THR A 148 -10.25 -13.88 -1.66
CA THR A 148 -11.22 -13.24 -0.75
C THR A 148 -10.45 -12.71 0.46
N LEU A 149 -10.58 -11.42 0.70
CA LEU A 149 -9.89 -10.68 1.75
C LEU A 149 -10.89 -9.82 2.51
N THR A 150 -10.50 -9.42 3.71
CA THR A 150 -11.16 -8.37 4.50
C THR A 150 -10.38 -7.07 4.39
N PHE A 151 -10.92 -5.96 4.91
CA PHE A 151 -10.24 -4.68 4.90
C PHE A 151 -9.00 -4.71 5.79
N ASP A 152 -9.04 -5.33 6.96
CA ASP A 152 -7.87 -5.45 7.84
C ASP A 152 -6.77 -6.30 7.22
N THR A 153 -7.13 -7.47 6.65
CA THR A 153 -6.14 -8.33 5.98
C THR A 153 -5.56 -7.64 4.75
N SER A 154 -6.38 -6.95 3.95
CA SER A 154 -5.90 -6.21 2.77
C SER A 154 -4.98 -5.05 3.13
N GLU A 155 -5.33 -4.28 4.17
CA GLU A 155 -4.51 -3.17 4.66
C GLU A 155 -3.15 -3.68 5.16
N TRP A 156 -3.16 -4.73 5.98
CA TRP A 156 -1.95 -5.33 6.53
C TRP A 156 -1.09 -5.94 5.43
N GLU A 157 -1.64 -6.78 4.55
CA GLU A 157 -0.88 -7.41 3.48
C GLU A 157 -0.33 -6.39 2.47
N ASN A 158 -1.07 -5.32 2.17
CA ASN A 158 -0.55 -4.25 1.32
C ASN A 158 0.68 -3.58 1.96
N ALA A 159 0.68 -3.36 3.28
CA ALA A 159 1.84 -2.83 3.99
C ALA A 159 3.01 -3.84 4.03
N GLN A 160 2.73 -5.10 4.38
CA GLN A 160 3.73 -6.18 4.48
C GLN A 160 4.33 -6.57 3.13
N SER A 161 3.59 -6.39 2.03
CA SER A 161 4.09 -6.66 0.68
C SER A 161 5.44 -5.97 0.43
N ARG A 162 5.66 -4.81 1.04
CA ARG A 162 6.89 -4.03 0.87
C ARG A 162 8.08 -4.58 1.64
N ILE A 163 7.80 -5.28 2.74
CA ILE A 163 8.78 -6.02 3.54
C ILE A 163 9.20 -7.28 2.78
N TRP A 164 8.25 -8.03 2.23
CA TRP A 164 8.53 -9.21 1.41
C TRP A 164 9.29 -8.87 0.13
N LEU A 165 9.05 -7.69 -0.45
CA LEU A 165 9.86 -7.17 -1.56
C LEU A 165 11.25 -6.65 -1.11
N GLY A 166 11.54 -6.55 0.19
CA GLY A 166 12.82 -6.11 0.75
C GLY A 166 13.11 -4.62 0.56
N ILE A 167 12.11 -3.78 0.33
CA ILE A 167 12.31 -2.36 -0.04
C ILE A 167 11.84 -1.38 1.05
N HIS A 168 11.27 -1.88 2.15
CA HIS A 168 10.86 -1.10 3.31
C HIS A 168 11.21 -1.84 4.61
N TRP A 169 11.26 -1.09 5.72
CA TRP A 169 11.43 -1.61 7.07
C TRP A 169 10.08 -1.89 7.73
N GLN A 170 10.03 -2.76 8.75
CA GLN A 170 8.78 -3.09 9.44
C GLN A 170 8.08 -1.83 9.99
N PHE A 171 8.85 -0.91 10.60
CA PHE A 171 8.29 0.34 11.13
C PHE A 171 7.80 1.30 10.03
N ASP A 172 8.28 1.18 8.77
CA ASP A 172 7.73 1.94 7.64
C ASP A 172 6.29 1.49 7.36
N ALA A 173 6.02 0.19 7.50
CA ALA A 173 4.71 -0.41 7.32
C ALA A 173 3.79 -0.08 8.50
N ASP A 174 4.21 -0.38 9.73
CA ASP A 174 3.36 -0.24 10.91
C ASP A 174 2.96 1.22 11.17
N ASN A 175 3.91 2.16 11.06
CA ASN A 175 3.59 3.58 11.22
C ASN A 175 2.87 4.16 9.99
N GLY A 176 3.13 3.62 8.80
CA GLY A 176 2.38 3.99 7.60
C GLY A 176 0.90 3.64 7.72
N ILE A 177 0.56 2.47 8.30
CA ILE A 177 -0.83 2.11 8.58
C ILE A 177 -1.48 3.12 9.53
N LYS A 178 -0.80 3.45 10.64
CA LYS A 178 -1.31 4.42 11.62
C LYS A 178 -1.59 5.78 10.97
N GLN A 179 -0.63 6.29 10.20
CA GLN A 179 -0.77 7.56 9.49
C GLN A 179 -1.93 7.51 8.48
N GLY A 180 -2.02 6.46 7.66
CA GLY A 180 -3.08 6.34 6.67
C GLY A 180 -4.48 6.27 7.30
N ARG A 181 -4.64 5.54 8.41
CA ARG A 181 -5.92 5.54 9.16
C ARG A 181 -6.27 6.92 9.70
N GLN A 182 -5.30 7.69 10.19
CA GLN A 182 -5.54 9.07 10.64
C GLN A 182 -6.01 9.97 9.49
N VAL A 183 -5.38 9.87 8.32
CA VAL A 183 -5.80 10.61 7.11
C VAL A 183 -7.23 10.24 6.71
N GLY A 184 -7.55 8.95 6.62
CA GLY A 184 -8.88 8.49 6.23
C GLY A 184 -9.98 8.95 7.20
N ASN A 185 -9.68 8.99 8.50
CA ASN A 185 -10.58 9.58 9.49
C ASN A 185 -10.75 11.09 9.28
N PHE A 186 -9.64 11.81 9.17
CA PHE A 186 -9.64 13.26 9.02
C PHE A 186 -10.48 13.69 7.80
N VAL A 187 -10.24 13.10 6.63
CA VAL A 187 -10.99 13.44 5.42
C VAL A 187 -12.47 13.13 5.57
N PHE A 188 -12.82 11.97 6.14
CA PHE A 188 -14.22 11.60 6.33
C PHE A 188 -14.97 12.53 7.30
N ASP A 189 -14.28 13.03 8.33
CA ASP A 189 -14.86 13.92 9.34
C ASP A 189 -15.02 15.37 8.88
N HIS A 190 -14.26 15.80 7.87
CA HIS A 190 -14.17 17.22 7.48
C HIS A 190 -14.68 17.51 6.06
N VAL A 191 -14.92 16.49 5.23
CA VAL A 191 -15.27 16.68 3.82
C VAL A 191 -16.53 15.91 3.47
N TYR A 192 -17.45 16.56 2.73
CA TYR A 192 -18.71 15.97 2.27
C TYR A 192 -19.52 15.32 3.41
N THR A 193 -19.57 15.99 4.55
CA THR A 193 -20.33 15.56 5.73
C THR A 193 -21.82 15.57 5.40
N LYS A 194 -22.55 14.53 5.82
CA LYS A 194 -24.01 14.56 5.76
C LYS A 194 -24.49 15.62 6.77
N PRO A 195 -25.47 16.47 6.39
CA PRO A 195 -26.04 17.47 7.29
C PRO A 195 -26.68 16.83 8.53
#